data_AF-A0A382HTC6-F1
#
_entry.id   AF-A0A382HTC6-F1
#
_cell.length_a   1.000
_cell.length_b   1.000
_cell.length_c   1.000
_cell.angle_alpha   90.00
_cell.angle_beta   90.00
_cell.angle_gamma   90.00
#
_symmetry.space_group_name_H-M   'P 1'
#
loop_
_entity.id
_entity.type
_entity.pdbx_description
1 polymer ?
#
loop_
_entity_poly.entity_id
_entity_poly.type
_entity_poly.pdbx_seq_one_letter_code
_entity_poly.pdbx_strand_id
1 'polypeptide(L)' 'MEIRAAQTFGQTLVKSYSEGQFRIGEELYRGTVLLFRNSVFELSVEHVEDLNESLLSDVLHACPKLDVFLIGWGSHQG' A
#
# COMPACT_ATOMS: atom_id res chain seq x y z
N MET A 1 7.24 13.72 0.89
CA MET A 1 5.91 13.07 0.85
C MET A 1 5.38 12.98 2.27
N GLU A 2 4.08 13.17 2.51
CA GLU A 2 3.48 13.00 3.84
C GLU A 2 2.79 11.63 3.90
N ILE A 3 3.36 10.68 4.65
CA ILE A 3 2.75 9.36 4.87
C ILE A 3 1.74 9.51 6.02
N ARG A 4 0.45 9.33 5.73
CA ARG A 4 -0.62 9.45 6.73
C ARG A 4 -0.95 8.09 7.32
N ALA A 5 -0.82 7.96 8.64
CA ALA A 5 -1.12 6.72 9.33
C ALA A 5 -2.63 6.50 9.51
N ALA A 6 -3.16 5.40 8.99
CA ALA A 6 -4.46 4.85 9.41
C ALA A 6 -4.22 3.67 10.35
N GLN A 7 -4.57 3.82 11.64
CA GLN A 7 -4.56 2.72 12.60
C GLN A 7 -5.77 1.82 12.32
N THR A 8 -5.54 0.59 11.90
CA THR A 8 -6.59 -0.42 11.73
C THR A 8 -6.59 -1.38 12.94
N PHE A 9 -7.76 -1.63 13.52
CA PHE A 9 -7.93 -2.62 14.58
C PHE A 9 -8.27 -3.99 13.96
N GLY A 10 -7.31 -4.92 13.97
CA GLY A 10 -7.47 -6.28 13.45
C GLY A 10 -6.38 -6.67 12.44
N GLN A 11 -6.34 -7.95 12.03
CA GLN A 11 -5.48 -8.36 10.91
C GLN A 11 -5.91 -7.57 9.68
N THR A 12 -4.98 -6.79 9.13
CA THR A 12 -5.20 -5.96 7.95
C THR A 12 -5.27 -6.86 6.70
N LEU A 13 -6.41 -7.53 6.54
CA LEU A 13 -6.66 -8.52 5.48
C LEU A 13 -7.43 -7.86 4.32
N VAL A 14 -6.92 -8.03 3.10
CA VAL A 14 -7.66 -7.68 1.88
C VAL A 14 -8.84 -8.64 1.74
N LYS A 15 -10.06 -8.15 1.86
CA LYS A 15 -11.30 -8.94 1.69
C LYS A 15 -11.72 -9.04 0.22
N SER A 16 -11.55 -7.94 -0.52
CA SER A 16 -11.81 -7.88 -1.96
C SER A 16 -11.08 -6.69 -2.58
N TYR A 17 -10.87 -6.74 -3.88
CA TYR A 17 -10.29 -5.65 -4.66
C TYR A 17 -10.97 -5.58 -6.03
N SER A 18 -11.00 -4.38 -6.60
CA SER A 18 -11.41 -4.14 -7.98
C SER A 18 -10.52 -3.06 -8.57
N GLU A 19 -10.80 -2.65 -9.80
CA GLU A 19 -10.07 -1.55 -10.44
C GLU A 19 -10.08 -0.30 -9.53
N GLY A 20 -8.88 0.16 -9.15
CA GLY A 20 -8.66 1.37 -8.36
C GLY A 20 -9.09 1.34 -6.88
N GLN A 21 -9.50 0.20 -6.31
CA GLN A 21 -9.94 0.16 -4.92
C GLN A 21 -9.72 -1.17 -4.20
N PHE A 22 -9.51 -1.08 -2.90
CA PHE A 22 -9.31 -2.22 -1.99
C PHE A 22 -10.28 -2.15 -0.82
N ARG A 23 -10.91 -3.28 -0.50
CA ARG A 23 -11.62 -3.47 0.76
C ARG A 23 -10.72 -4.20 1.74
N ILE A 24 -10.30 -3.51 2.79
CA ILE A 24 -9.34 -4.01 3.77
C ILE A 24 -10.00 -3.90 5.14
N GLY A 25 -10.24 -5.05 5.79
CA GLY A 25 -11.10 -5.07 6.98
C GLY A 25 -12.52 -4.57 6.65
N GLU A 26 -13.01 -3.57 7.39
CA GLU A 26 -14.30 -2.91 7.13
C GLU A 26 -14.16 -1.63 6.31
N GLU A 27 -12.93 -1.24 5.95
CA GLU A 27 -12.63 0.02 5.28
C GLU A 27 -12.47 -0.15 3.77
N LEU A 28 -12.81 0.92 3.04
CA LEU A 28 -12.63 1.03 1.60
C LEU A 28 -11.54 2.06 1.32
N TYR A 29 -10.45 1.62 0.69
CA TYR A 29 -9.36 2.44 0.24
C TYR A 29 -9.42 2.62 -1.27
N ARG A 30 -9.16 3.83 -1.75
CA ARG A 30 -9.17 4.17 -3.18
C ARG A 30 -7.76 4.56 -3.61
N GLY A 31 -7.31 4.05 -4.75
CA GLY A 31 -5.96 4.27 -5.26
C GLY A 31 -4.93 3.31 -4.67
N THR A 32 -3.68 3.75 -4.63
CA THR A 32 -2.53 2.94 -4.22
C THR A 32 -2.40 2.90 -2.71
N VAL A 33 -2.15 1.71 -2.16
CA VAL A 33 -1.96 1.52 -0.71
C VAL A 33 -0.69 0.74 -0.40
N LEU A 34 -0.05 1.09 0.72
CA LEU A 34 0.91 0.23 1.41
C LEU A 34 0.19 -0.55 2.50
N LEU A 35 0.26 -1.87 2.39
CA LEU A 35 -0.34 -2.78 3.34
C LEU A 35 0.75 -3.44 4.19
N PHE A 36 0.72 -3.18 5.49
CA PHE A 36 1.52 -3.89 6.49
C PHE A 36 0.61 -4.68 7.42
N ARG A 37 1.22 -5.53 8.25
CA ARG A 37 0.50 -6.45 9.15
C ARG A 37 -0.58 -5.79 10.01
N ASN A 38 -0.34 -4.55 10.45
CA ASN A 38 -1.19 -3.84 11.41
C ASN A 38 -1.55 -2.41 10.94
N SER A 39 -1.27 -2.06 9.69
CA SER A 39 -1.45 -0.69 9.20
C SER A 39 -1.61 -0.64 7.69
N VAL A 40 -2.49 0.25 7.23
CA VAL A 40 -2.62 0.63 5.82
C VAL A 40 -2.19 2.09 5.70
N PHE A 41 -1.45 2.42 4.66
CA PHE A 41 -1.13 3.79 4.28
C PHE A 41 -1.58 4.03 2.85
N GLU A 42 -2.22 5.16 2.59
CA GLU A 42 -2.51 5.59 1.22
C GLU A 42 -1.25 6.24 0.61
N LEU A 43 -0.97 5.89 -0.65
CA LEU A 43 0.12 6.48 -1.43
C LEU A 43 -0.45 7.35 -2.53
N SER A 44 0.09 8.55 -2.67
CA SER A 44 -0.15 9.43 -3.82
C SER A 44 0.71 9.01 -5.01
N VAL A 45 0.51 7.77 -5.47
CA VAL A 45 1.17 7.16 -6.63
C VAL A 45 0.09 6.67 -7.58
N GLU A 46 0.10 7.17 -8.81
CA GLU A 46 -0.91 6.82 -9.83
C GLU A 46 -0.32 5.90 -10.90
N HIS A 47 0.98 6.00 -11.16
CA HIS A 47 1.67 5.24 -12.19
C HIS A 47 2.83 4.44 -11.62
N VAL A 48 3.17 3.31 -12.26
CA VAL A 48 4.26 2.43 -11.78
C VAL A 48 5.62 3.12 -11.90
N GLU A 49 5.76 4.03 -12.85
CA GLU A 49 6.96 4.85 -13.07
C GLU A 49 7.25 5.79 -11.90
N ASP A 50 6.23 6.12 -11.10
CA ASP A 50 6.40 6.93 -9.89
C ASP A 50 7.02 6.11 -8.73
N LEU A 51 7.08 4.78 -8.86
CA LEU A 51 7.74 3.89 -7.91
C LEU A 51 9.26 3.96 -8.07
N ASN A 52 9.88 4.93 -7.41
CA ASN A 52 11.33 5.16 -7.46
C ASN A 52 12.04 4.81 -6.14
N GLU A 53 13.38 4.84 -6.18
CA GLU A 53 14.25 4.54 -5.03
C GLU A 53 13.96 5.42 -3.81
N SER A 54 13.60 6.69 -4.02
CA SER A 54 13.28 7.60 -2.92
C SER A 54 12.03 7.14 -2.17
N LEU A 55 10.99 6.73 -2.89
CA LEU A 55 9.77 6.19 -2.29
C LEU A 55 10.05 4.88 -1.53
N LEU A 56 10.82 3.98 -2.13
CA LEU A 56 11.19 2.72 -1.51
C LEU A 56 12.06 2.94 -0.26
N SER A 57 12.93 3.95 -0.26
CA SER A 57 13.73 4.32 0.90
C SER A 57 12.86 4.71 2.08
N ASP A 58 11.80 5.50 1.87
CA ASP A 58 10.86 5.89 2.93
C ASP A 58 10.15 4.67 3.52
N VAL A 59 9.75 3.72 2.66
CA VAL A 59 9.13 2.45 3.07
C VAL A 59 10.10 1.60 3.92
N LEU A 60 11.36 1.45 3.48
CA LEU A 60 12.37 0.68 4.19
C LEU A 60 12.76 1.32 5.52
N HIS A 61 12.81 2.65 5.60
CA HIS A 61 13.03 3.37 6.85
C HIS A 61 11.88 3.17 7.83
N ALA A 62 10.63 3.19 7.35
CA ALA A 62 9.45 2.94 8.18
C ALA A 62 9.36 1.46 8.64
N CYS A 63 9.89 0.52 7.86
CA CYS A 63 9.83 -0.91 8.13
C CYS A 63 11.21 -1.59 8.00
N PRO A 64 12.13 -1.38 8.96
CA PRO A 64 13.51 -1.86 8.86
C PRO A 64 13.68 -3.40 8.92
N LYS A 65 12.62 -4.15 9.21
CA LYS A 65 12.59 -5.61 9.23
C LYS A 65 11.80 -6.21 8.06
N LEU A 66 11.74 -5.51 6.93
CA LEU A 66 11.04 -5.96 5.75
C LEU A 66 11.91 -7.00 5.00
N ASP A 67 11.57 -8.27 5.12
CA ASP A 67 12.27 -9.35 4.40
C ASP A 67 11.83 -9.44 2.93
N VAL A 68 10.55 -9.18 2.67
CA VAL A 68 9.92 -9.26 1.34
C VAL A 68 8.99 -8.07 1.16
N PHE A 69 9.12 -7.37 0.02
CA PHE A 69 8.19 -6.34 -0.40
C PHE A 69 7.46 -6.78 -1.66
N LEU A 70 6.13 -6.90 -1.58
CA LEU A 70 5.29 -7.31 -2.70
C LEU A 70 4.68 -6.08 -3.36
N ILE A 71 4.86 -5.95 -4.67
CA ILE A 71 4.30 -4.87 -5.48
C ILE A 71 3.24 -5.45 -6.40
N GLY A 72 2.00 -4.97 -6.27
CA GLY A 72 0.92 -5.29 -7.19
C GLY A 72 0.59 -4.07 -8.04
N TRP A 73 0.78 -4.15 -9.36
CA TRP A 73 0.50 -3.06 -10.30
C TRP A 73 -0.88 -3.15 -10.97
N GLY A 74 -1.79 -3.94 -10.39
CA GLY A 74 -3.13 -4.17 -10.94
C GLY A 74 -3.12 -4.93 -12.27
N SER A 75 -4.21 -4.81 -13.03
CA SER A 75 -4.42 -5.52 -14.31
C SER A 75 -3.72 -4.87 -15.50
N HIS A 76 -2.60 -4.17 -15.27
CA HIS A 76 -1.78 -3.70 -16.38
C HIS A 76 -1.23 -4.92 -17.15
N GLN A 77 -1.92 -5.29 -18.22
CA GLN A 77 -1.25 -5.84 -19.40
C GLN A 77 -0.39 -4.69 -19.91
N GLY A 78 0.92 -4.93 -20.01
CA GLY A 78 1.83 -4.00 -20.69
C GLY A 78 1.41 -3.78 -22.14
#